data_AF-A0A822GZU4-F1
#
_entry.id   AF-A0A822GZU4-F1
#
_cell.length_a   1.000
_cell.length_b   1.000
_cell.length_c   1.000
_cell.angle_alpha   90.00
_cell.angle_beta   90.00
_cell.angle_gamma   90.00
#
_symmetry.space_group_name_H-M   'P 1'
#
loop_
_entity.id
_entity.type
_entity.pdbx_description
1 polymer ?
#
loop_
_entity_poly.entity_id
_entity_poly.type
_entity_poly.pdbx_seq_one_letter_code
_entity_poly.pdbx_strand_id
1 'polypeptide(L)'
;RALERTFNVLIRLGWFDPSEQQFYRQLTKTDVDTSQSRKLSLESAQESIVLLKNVNKSLPLHIDQLVNKKIALIGPTANATVLMQGSYYGKAPFLIDPVTAIKAITTGKLIDVEFAYGCKIKDPDQSGFSAAIELAKLADIVIFFGGLDQSIEGESFDRTSITLPDIQFALMHQLEKVVRSPIHVIIMSGSGLDLTYIRDSPQFGSLIWMGYAGQ
;
A
#
# COMPACT_ATOMS: atom_id res chain seq x y z
N ARG A 1 27.21 -12.28 -35.52
CA ARG A 1 25.97 -11.47 -35.53
C ARG A 1 25.36 -11.18 -34.15
N ALA A 2 24.87 -12.15 -33.35
CA ALA A 2 24.32 -11.84 -32.02
C ALA A 2 25.38 -11.29 -31.06
N LEU A 3 26.53 -11.95 -31.00
CA LEU A 3 27.69 -11.51 -30.21
C LEU A 3 28.15 -10.09 -30.59
N GLU A 4 28.32 -9.82 -31.89
CA GLU A 4 28.70 -8.50 -32.40
C GLU A 4 27.72 -7.41 -31.95
N ARG A 5 26.41 -7.69 -31.94
CA ARG A 5 25.39 -6.73 -31.46
C ARG A 5 25.57 -6.44 -29.97
N THR A 6 25.79 -7.46 -29.16
CA THR A 6 26.06 -7.28 -27.72
C THR A 6 27.32 -6.46 -27.49
N PHE A 7 28.43 -6.79 -28.17
CA PHE A 7 29.69 -6.07 -28.03
C PHE A 7 29.61 -4.63 -28.55
N ASN A 8 28.84 -4.38 -29.61
CA ASN A 8 28.57 -3.02 -30.07
C ASN A 8 27.86 -2.17 -29.01
N VAL A 9 26.95 -2.75 -28.22
CA VAL A 9 26.33 -2.04 -27.09
C VAL A 9 27.36 -1.77 -25.99
N LEU A 10 28.18 -2.76 -25.64
CA LEU A 10 29.25 -2.59 -24.63
C LEU A 10 30.25 -1.49 -25.04
N ILE A 11 30.64 -1.44 -26.31
CA ILE A 11 31.50 -0.38 -26.85
C ILE A 11 30.81 0.98 -26.75
N ARG A 12 29.52 1.09 -27.12
CA ARG A 12 28.75 2.35 -27.00
C ARG A 12 28.59 2.83 -25.56
N LEU A 13 28.59 1.92 -24.60
CA LEU A 13 28.55 2.22 -23.16
C LEU A 13 29.95 2.50 -22.57
N GLY A 14 31.00 2.55 -23.41
CA GLY A 14 32.37 2.81 -22.98
C GLY A 14 32.97 1.69 -22.14
N TRP A 15 32.51 0.45 -22.29
CA TRP A 15 32.94 -0.68 -21.46
C TRP A 15 34.44 -1.00 -21.60
N PHE A 16 35.04 -0.67 -22.73
CA PHE A 16 36.44 -0.92 -23.04
C PHE A 16 37.32 0.34 -22.98
N ASP A 17 36.74 1.50 -22.66
CA ASP A 17 37.45 2.77 -22.57
C ASP A 17 38.09 2.96 -21.18
N PRO A 18 39.13 3.83 -21.03
CA PRO A 18 39.71 4.13 -19.73
C PRO A 18 38.67 4.65 -18.73
N SER A 19 38.72 4.16 -17.49
CA SER A 19 37.66 4.38 -16.50
C SER A 19 37.46 5.86 -16.18
N GLU A 20 38.57 6.59 -16.07
CA GLU A 20 38.65 8.02 -15.77
C GLU A 20 37.98 8.90 -16.84
N GLN A 21 37.76 8.38 -18.05
CA GLN A 21 37.07 9.08 -19.14
C GLN A 21 35.57 8.76 -19.20
N GLN A 22 35.10 7.80 -18.38
CA GLN A 22 33.73 7.30 -18.40
C GLN A 22 32.93 7.82 -17.22
N PHE A 23 31.99 8.74 -17.47
CA PHE A 23 31.13 9.35 -16.44
C PHE A 23 30.45 8.32 -15.54
N TYR A 24 29.83 7.28 -16.11
CA TYR A 24 29.10 6.27 -15.34
C TYR A 24 30.01 5.36 -14.49
N ARG A 25 31.32 5.33 -14.74
CA ARG A 25 32.29 4.61 -13.91
C ARG A 25 32.78 5.41 -12.71
N GLN A 26 32.40 6.68 -12.61
CA GLN A 26 32.71 7.54 -11.47
C GLN A 26 31.63 7.49 -10.39
N LEU A 27 30.48 6.86 -10.66
CA LEU A 27 29.41 6.69 -9.69
C LEU A 27 29.84 5.75 -8.56
N THR A 28 29.52 6.12 -7.32
CA THR A 28 29.87 5.36 -6.12
C THR A 28 28.63 5.11 -5.25
N LYS A 29 28.83 4.53 -4.06
CA LYS A 29 27.76 4.30 -3.09
C LYS A 29 27.11 5.61 -2.61
N THR A 30 27.78 6.75 -2.69
CA THR A 30 27.20 8.05 -2.31
C THR A 30 26.12 8.52 -3.27
N ASP A 31 26.08 7.96 -4.49
CA ASP A 31 25.09 8.28 -5.51
C ASP A 31 23.84 7.38 -5.44
N VAL A 32 23.82 6.43 -4.49
CA VAL A 32 22.70 5.50 -4.27
C VAL A 32 21.92 5.94 -3.03
N ASP A 33 20.58 5.88 -3.12
CA ASP A 33 19.67 6.20 -2.00
C ASP A 33 19.88 7.61 -1.42
N THR A 34 20.08 8.58 -2.32
CA THR A 34 20.22 9.99 -2.00
C THR A 34 18.89 10.59 -1.53
N SER A 35 18.94 11.74 -0.87
CA SER A 35 17.73 12.48 -0.48
C SER A 35 16.84 12.80 -1.68
N GLN A 36 17.43 13.10 -2.83
CA GLN A 36 16.71 13.37 -4.07
C GLN A 36 16.01 12.12 -4.61
N SER A 37 16.68 10.95 -4.64
CA SER A 37 16.03 9.72 -5.11
C SER A 37 14.92 9.25 -4.16
N ARG A 38 15.10 9.43 -2.84
CA ARG A 38 14.03 9.15 -1.86
C ARG A 38 12.83 10.07 -2.06
N LYS A 39 13.08 11.37 -2.26
CA LYS A 39 12.04 12.34 -2.55
C LYS A 39 11.27 11.98 -3.82
N LEU A 40 11.98 11.61 -4.89
CA LEU A 40 11.35 11.17 -6.14
C LEU A 40 10.49 9.91 -5.94
N SER A 41 10.94 8.94 -5.14
CA SER A 41 10.14 7.76 -4.78
C SER A 41 8.85 8.15 -4.05
N LEU A 42 8.94 9.07 -3.08
CA LEU A 42 7.79 9.56 -2.34
C LEU A 42 6.81 10.32 -3.24
N GLU A 43 7.31 11.23 -4.09
CA GLU A 43 6.48 12.00 -5.03
C GLU A 43 5.79 11.05 -6.03
N SER A 44 6.50 10.05 -6.55
CA SER A 44 5.92 9.05 -7.45
C SER A 44 4.80 8.26 -6.77
N ALA A 45 4.94 7.90 -5.49
CA ALA A 45 3.88 7.24 -4.73
C ALA A 45 2.68 8.19 -4.51
N GLN A 46 2.93 9.44 -4.13
CA GLN A 46 1.88 10.44 -3.89
C GLN A 46 1.06 10.76 -5.14
N GLU A 47 1.70 10.84 -6.31
CA GLU A 47 1.03 11.14 -7.59
C GLU A 47 0.36 9.92 -8.24
N SER A 48 0.71 8.70 -7.83
CA SER A 48 0.15 7.45 -8.40
C SER A 48 -1.05 6.90 -7.63
N ILE A 49 -1.30 7.37 -6.41
CA ILE A 49 -2.48 6.96 -5.62
C ILE A 49 -3.75 7.54 -6.25
N VAL A 50 -4.77 6.69 -6.43
CA VAL A 50 -6.02 7.05 -7.08
C VAL A 50 -7.18 7.04 -6.09
N LEU A 51 -7.87 8.17 -5.95
CA LEU A 51 -9.13 8.28 -5.20
C LEU A 51 -10.30 7.90 -6.12
N LEU A 52 -10.89 6.73 -5.89
CA LEU A 52 -11.97 6.17 -6.70
C LEU A 52 -13.37 6.57 -6.21
N LYS A 53 -13.53 6.79 -4.90
CA LYS A 53 -14.80 7.20 -4.27
C LYS A 53 -14.52 8.15 -3.11
N ASN A 54 -15.31 9.21 -3.00
CA ASN A 54 -15.33 10.12 -1.86
C ASN A 54 -16.74 10.66 -1.62
N VAL A 55 -17.50 9.97 -0.78
CA VAL A 55 -18.87 10.32 -0.42
C VAL A 55 -18.85 11.43 0.64
N ASN A 56 -19.73 12.42 0.50
CA ASN A 56 -19.92 13.52 1.45
C ASN A 56 -18.65 14.27 1.84
N LYS A 57 -17.63 14.29 0.97
CA LYS A 57 -16.31 14.87 1.26
C LYS A 57 -15.69 14.31 2.56
N SER A 58 -15.86 13.01 2.79
CA SER A 58 -15.31 12.31 3.96
C SER A 58 -13.79 12.34 4.02
N LEU A 59 -13.13 12.57 2.87
CA LEU A 59 -11.71 12.92 2.77
C LEU A 59 -11.52 14.34 2.21
N PRO A 60 -10.44 15.07 2.62
CA PRO A 60 -9.36 14.61 3.49
C PRO A 60 -9.73 14.59 4.99
N LEU A 61 -9.10 13.70 5.75
CA LEU A 61 -9.16 13.73 7.21
C LEU A 61 -8.24 14.84 7.73
N HIS A 62 -8.80 15.84 8.40
CA HIS A 62 -8.03 16.90 9.02
C HIS A 62 -7.55 16.45 10.40
N ILE A 63 -6.26 16.16 10.54
CA ILE A 63 -5.68 15.61 11.78
C ILE A 63 -6.02 16.45 13.02
N ASP A 64 -6.08 17.77 12.89
CA ASP A 64 -6.39 18.66 14.03
C ASP A 64 -7.85 18.54 14.50
N GLN A 65 -8.74 18.02 13.66
CA GLN A 65 -10.13 17.68 14.02
C GLN A 65 -10.26 16.29 14.63
N LEU A 66 -9.18 15.49 14.65
CA LEU A 66 -9.16 14.14 15.21
C LEU A 66 -8.66 14.10 16.67
N VAL A 67 -8.42 15.25 17.30
CA VAL A 67 -8.02 15.29 18.71
C VAL A 67 -9.12 14.67 19.58
N ASN A 68 -8.71 13.82 20.53
CA ASN A 68 -9.55 12.94 21.35
C ASN A 68 -10.32 11.86 20.57
N LYS A 69 -9.91 11.55 19.34
CA LYS A 69 -10.51 10.48 18.53
C LYS A 69 -9.66 9.22 18.52
N LYS A 70 -10.32 8.08 18.35
CA LYS A 70 -9.67 6.79 18.11
C LYS A 70 -9.78 6.42 16.63
N ILE A 71 -8.64 6.04 16.03
CA ILE A 71 -8.50 5.56 14.66
C ILE A 71 -8.20 4.07 14.71
N ALA A 72 -9.05 3.26 14.06
CA ALA A 72 -8.83 1.84 13.84
C ALA A 72 -8.27 1.61 12.44
N LEU A 73 -7.07 1.05 12.38
CA LEU A 73 -6.46 0.54 11.15
C LEU A 73 -6.71 -0.95 11.10
N ILE A 74 -7.41 -1.45 10.09
CA ILE A 74 -7.85 -2.84 10.02
C ILE A 74 -7.47 -3.45 8.68
N GLY A 75 -7.01 -4.69 8.69
CA GLY A 75 -6.90 -5.50 7.47
C GLY A 75 -5.47 -5.92 7.12
N PRO A 76 -5.33 -6.89 6.18
CA PRO A 76 -4.09 -7.61 5.95
C PRO A 76 -2.95 -6.77 5.38
N THR A 77 -3.25 -5.62 4.75
CA THR A 77 -2.24 -4.77 4.10
C THR A 77 -1.89 -3.52 4.91
N ALA A 78 -2.43 -3.34 6.12
CA ALA A 78 -2.19 -2.11 6.90
C ALA A 78 -0.75 -2.03 7.44
N ASN A 79 -0.14 -3.17 7.79
CA ASN A 79 1.26 -3.26 8.22
C ASN A 79 2.17 -3.84 7.13
N ALA A 80 1.79 -3.64 5.86
CA ALA A 80 2.52 -4.14 4.71
C ALA A 80 3.93 -3.53 4.64
N THR A 81 4.94 -4.39 4.51
CA THR A 81 6.33 -3.96 4.27
C THR A 81 6.72 -4.32 2.85
N VAL A 82 7.29 -5.50 2.65
CA VAL A 82 7.82 -6.00 1.37
C VAL A 82 6.75 -5.99 0.26
N LEU A 83 5.49 -6.24 0.64
CA LEU A 83 4.36 -6.19 -0.28
C LEU A 83 4.27 -4.86 -1.05
N MET A 84 4.59 -3.73 -0.42
CA MET A 84 4.52 -2.40 -1.06
C MET A 84 5.49 -2.25 -2.22
N GLN A 85 6.49 -3.14 -2.35
CA GLN A 85 7.47 -3.11 -3.43
C GLN A 85 7.02 -3.88 -4.68
N GLY A 86 5.89 -4.60 -4.63
CA GLY A 86 5.36 -5.35 -5.76
C GLY A 86 6.25 -6.53 -6.16
N SER A 87 6.85 -6.50 -7.34
CA SER A 87 7.73 -7.56 -7.88
C SER A 87 9.02 -6.96 -8.44
N TYR A 88 10.03 -7.80 -8.71
CA TYR A 88 11.31 -7.37 -9.28
C TYR A 88 12.04 -6.27 -8.47
N TYR A 89 11.86 -6.26 -7.15
CA TYR A 89 12.49 -5.29 -6.26
C TYR A 89 13.80 -5.82 -5.64
N GLY A 90 14.72 -4.90 -5.32
CA GLY A 90 15.89 -5.17 -4.49
C GLY A 90 15.62 -4.88 -3.01
N LYS A 91 16.64 -5.10 -2.16
CA LYS A 91 16.55 -4.75 -0.74
C LYS A 91 16.38 -3.23 -0.57
N ALA A 92 15.23 -2.81 -0.05
CA ALA A 92 14.97 -1.41 0.25
C ALA A 92 15.84 -0.92 1.44
N PRO A 93 16.22 0.36 1.46
CA PRO A 93 16.93 0.97 2.59
C PRO A 93 16.05 1.10 3.84
N PHE A 94 14.74 1.27 3.65
CA PHE A 94 13.70 1.30 4.66
C PHE A 94 12.36 0.96 4.00
N LEU A 95 11.34 0.67 4.79
CA LEU A 95 9.96 0.49 4.35
C LEU A 95 9.06 1.12 5.41
N ILE A 96 8.19 2.06 5.01
CA ILE A 96 7.23 2.69 5.92
C ILE A 96 5.82 2.16 5.63
N ASP A 97 5.36 1.24 6.46
CA ASP A 97 4.00 0.70 6.35
C ASP A 97 2.93 1.74 6.75
N PRO A 98 1.67 1.60 6.28
CA PRO A 98 0.60 2.54 6.61
C PRO A 98 0.35 2.74 8.12
N VAL A 99 0.46 1.70 8.95
CA VAL A 99 0.32 1.83 10.41
C VAL A 99 1.43 2.71 10.98
N THR A 100 2.68 2.46 10.58
CA THR A 100 3.82 3.29 10.98
C THR A 100 3.67 4.74 10.51
N ALA A 101 3.29 4.96 9.25
CA ALA A 101 3.09 6.30 8.68
C ALA A 101 2.00 7.08 9.44
N ILE A 102 0.84 6.46 9.68
CA ILE A 102 -0.28 7.12 10.38
C ILE A 102 0.09 7.42 11.83
N LYS A 103 0.75 6.51 12.54
CA LYS A 103 1.24 6.77 13.91
C LYS A 103 2.27 7.89 13.96
N ALA A 104 3.14 8.00 12.96
CA ALA A 104 4.15 9.06 12.88
C ALA A 104 3.48 10.44 12.75
N ILE A 105 2.47 10.60 11.88
CA ILE A 105 1.80 11.90 11.68
C ILE A 105 0.88 12.30 12.85
N THR A 106 0.48 11.35 13.70
CA THR A 106 -0.31 11.63 14.92
C THR A 106 0.56 11.72 16.18
N THR A 107 1.87 11.51 16.07
CA THR A 107 2.79 11.55 17.23
C THR A 107 2.74 12.92 17.91
N GLY A 108 2.61 12.93 19.25
CA GLY A 108 2.49 14.15 20.05
C GLY A 108 1.09 14.78 20.06
N LYS A 109 0.11 14.19 19.34
CA LYS A 109 -1.29 14.58 19.40
C LYS A 109 -2.07 13.60 20.29
N LEU A 110 -3.13 14.07 20.93
CA LEU A 110 -4.04 13.23 21.70
C LEU A 110 -5.00 12.49 20.76
N ILE A 111 -4.45 11.60 19.93
CA ILE A 111 -5.16 10.78 18.94
C ILE A 111 -4.73 9.34 19.18
N ASP A 112 -5.68 8.46 19.43
CA ASP A 112 -5.40 7.05 19.66
C ASP A 112 -5.42 6.28 18.34
N VAL A 113 -4.34 5.57 18.01
CA VAL A 113 -4.21 4.84 16.75
C VAL A 113 -3.88 3.39 17.06
N GLU A 114 -4.86 2.52 16.82
CA GLU A 114 -4.77 1.09 17.05
C GLU A 114 -4.86 0.32 15.74
N PHE A 115 -4.28 -0.87 15.73
CA PHE A 115 -4.21 -1.74 14.56
C PHE A 115 -4.73 -3.14 14.91
N ALA A 116 -5.57 -3.68 14.04
CA ALA A 116 -5.96 -5.09 14.07
C ALA A 116 -5.83 -5.73 12.68
N TYR A 117 -5.10 -6.83 12.60
CA TYR A 117 -4.87 -7.53 11.32
C TYR A 117 -6.17 -8.05 10.71
N GLY A 118 -7.08 -8.59 11.53
CA GLY A 118 -8.42 -9.04 11.13
C GLY A 118 -8.43 -10.36 10.37
N CYS A 119 -7.78 -10.42 9.21
CA CYS A 119 -7.70 -11.61 8.36
C CYS A 119 -6.40 -11.61 7.56
N LYS A 120 -5.98 -12.76 7.02
CA LYS A 120 -4.89 -12.79 6.03
C LYS A 120 -5.43 -12.47 4.64
N ILE A 121 -4.52 -12.28 3.69
CA ILE A 121 -4.86 -11.91 2.31
C ILE A 121 -5.88 -12.87 1.68
N LYS A 122 -5.69 -14.19 1.78
CA LYS A 122 -6.58 -15.20 1.17
C LYS A 122 -6.90 -16.41 2.03
N ASP A 123 -6.33 -16.50 3.22
CA ASP A 123 -6.56 -17.61 4.15
C ASP A 123 -7.99 -17.50 4.72
N PRO A 124 -8.83 -18.54 4.66
CA PRO A 124 -10.20 -18.48 5.17
C PRO A 124 -10.30 -18.39 6.71
N ASP A 125 -9.19 -18.36 7.43
CA ASP A 125 -9.17 -18.19 8.89
C ASP A 125 -9.82 -16.86 9.34
N GLN A 126 -10.88 -16.98 10.14
CA GLN A 126 -11.63 -15.87 10.73
C GLN A 126 -11.26 -15.59 12.19
N SER A 127 -10.26 -16.27 12.76
CA SER A 127 -9.87 -16.13 14.17
C SER A 127 -9.55 -14.68 14.58
N GLY A 128 -9.05 -13.87 13.65
CA GLY A 128 -8.74 -12.45 13.86
C GLY A 128 -9.94 -11.49 13.79
N PHE A 129 -11.12 -11.95 13.35
CA PHE A 129 -12.27 -11.08 13.10
C PHE A 129 -12.75 -10.40 14.38
N SER A 130 -12.84 -11.15 15.48
CA SER A 130 -13.37 -10.62 16.74
C SER A 130 -12.56 -9.41 17.22
N ALA A 131 -11.23 -9.47 17.17
CA ALA A 131 -10.37 -8.37 17.60
C ALA A 131 -10.55 -7.12 16.71
N ALA A 132 -10.63 -7.31 15.38
CA ALA A 132 -10.88 -6.22 14.45
C ALA A 132 -12.26 -5.58 14.65
N ILE A 133 -13.30 -6.38 14.86
CA ILE A 133 -14.67 -5.93 15.10
C ILE A 133 -14.77 -5.14 16.41
N GLU A 134 -14.17 -5.63 17.50
CA GLU A 134 -14.18 -4.92 18.79
C GLU A 134 -13.42 -3.60 18.70
N LEU A 135 -12.26 -3.57 18.03
CA LEU A 135 -11.54 -2.32 17.78
C LEU A 135 -12.39 -1.34 16.95
N ALA A 136 -13.05 -1.82 15.88
CA ALA A 136 -13.86 -0.98 15.00
C ALA A 136 -15.07 -0.35 15.72
N LYS A 137 -15.70 -1.08 16.66
CA LYS A 137 -16.82 -0.57 17.47
C LYS A 137 -16.44 0.62 18.34
N LEU A 138 -15.20 0.65 18.82
CA LEU A 138 -14.70 1.67 19.75
C LEU A 138 -14.05 2.86 19.03
N ALA A 139 -13.84 2.76 17.72
CA ALA A 139 -13.17 3.78 16.94
C ALA A 139 -14.13 4.82 16.37
N ASP A 140 -13.68 6.07 16.30
CA ASP A 140 -14.38 7.14 15.60
C ASP A 140 -14.15 7.04 14.09
N ILE A 141 -12.94 6.68 13.69
CA ILE A 141 -12.51 6.54 12.29
C ILE A 141 -12.05 5.09 12.05
N VAL A 142 -12.58 4.46 11.01
CA VAL A 142 -12.19 3.11 10.61
C VAL A 142 -11.61 3.14 9.20
N ILE A 143 -10.38 2.65 9.06
CA ILE A 143 -9.68 2.53 7.78
C ILE A 143 -9.38 1.05 7.53
N PHE A 144 -9.96 0.48 6.48
CA PHE A 144 -9.71 -0.87 6.03
C PHE A 144 -8.64 -0.90 4.94
N PHE A 145 -7.61 -1.72 5.14
CA PHE A 145 -6.51 -1.96 4.22
C PHE A 145 -6.62 -3.39 3.68
N GLY A 146 -7.01 -3.51 2.41
CA GLY A 146 -7.17 -4.78 1.72
C GLY A 146 -6.39 -4.83 0.42
N GLY A 147 -6.70 -5.84 -0.39
CA GLY A 147 -6.12 -6.03 -1.72
C GLY A 147 -5.47 -7.40 -1.90
N LEU A 148 -4.37 -7.42 -2.66
CA LEU A 148 -3.69 -8.62 -3.13
C LEU A 148 -2.21 -8.59 -2.77
N ASP A 149 -1.58 -9.75 -2.88
CA ASP A 149 -0.13 -9.92 -2.79
C ASP A 149 0.42 -10.85 -3.87
N GLN A 150 1.73 -11.04 -3.86
CA GLN A 150 2.43 -11.92 -4.79
C GLN A 150 2.10 -13.42 -4.60
N SER A 151 1.29 -13.77 -3.58
CA SER A 151 0.73 -15.11 -3.44
C SER A 151 -0.53 -15.30 -4.29
N ILE A 152 -1.09 -14.24 -4.87
CA ILE A 152 -2.27 -14.25 -5.73
C ILE A 152 -1.92 -13.85 -7.16
N GLU A 153 -1.05 -12.87 -7.35
CA GLU A 153 -0.66 -12.37 -8.67
C GLU A 153 0.86 -12.24 -8.82
N GLY A 154 1.40 -12.72 -9.93
CA GLY A 154 2.84 -12.62 -10.19
C GLY A 154 3.25 -13.19 -11.53
N GLU A 155 4.55 -13.13 -11.80
CA GLU A 155 5.12 -13.76 -12.99
C GLU A 155 4.83 -15.26 -12.99
N SER A 156 4.35 -15.77 -14.13
CA SER A 156 3.90 -17.16 -14.27
C SER A 156 2.77 -17.56 -13.31
N PHE A 157 2.09 -16.58 -12.70
CA PHE A 157 1.03 -16.80 -11.73
C PHE A 157 -0.14 -15.84 -11.98
N ASP A 158 -0.90 -16.16 -13.02
CA ASP A 158 -2.11 -15.44 -13.38
C ASP A 158 -3.23 -15.72 -12.37
N ARG A 159 -4.03 -14.69 -12.10
CA ARG A 159 -5.24 -14.83 -11.30
C ARG A 159 -6.32 -15.57 -12.08
N THR A 160 -7.14 -16.32 -11.37
CA THR A 160 -8.35 -16.97 -11.92
C THR A 160 -9.62 -16.18 -11.65
N SER A 161 -9.54 -15.13 -10.82
CA SER A 161 -10.63 -14.19 -10.53
C SER A 161 -10.10 -12.77 -10.44
N ILE A 162 -10.98 -11.80 -10.72
CA ILE A 162 -10.72 -10.38 -10.57
C ILE A 162 -11.40 -9.79 -9.31
N THR A 163 -11.92 -10.62 -8.42
CA THR A 163 -12.54 -10.18 -7.16
C THR A 163 -11.51 -10.06 -6.05
N LEU A 164 -11.84 -9.30 -4.99
CA LEU A 164 -11.08 -9.42 -3.74
C LEU A 164 -11.23 -10.84 -3.16
N PRO A 165 -10.25 -11.35 -2.42
CA PRO A 165 -10.39 -12.62 -1.70
C PRO A 165 -11.58 -12.60 -0.73
N ASP A 166 -12.36 -13.69 -0.73
CA ASP A 166 -13.63 -13.79 0.00
C ASP A 166 -13.52 -13.48 1.50
N ILE A 167 -12.40 -13.83 2.12
CA ILE A 167 -12.16 -13.56 3.55
C ILE A 167 -12.18 -12.05 3.86
N GLN A 168 -11.66 -11.22 2.95
CA GLN A 168 -11.65 -9.77 3.12
C GLN A 168 -13.06 -9.20 2.97
N PHE A 169 -13.87 -9.71 2.04
CA PHE A 169 -15.29 -9.37 1.94
C PHE A 169 -16.05 -9.77 3.20
N ALA A 170 -15.81 -10.97 3.72
CA ALA A 170 -16.45 -11.44 4.95
C ALA A 170 -16.14 -10.51 6.14
N LEU A 171 -14.87 -10.08 6.29
CA LEU A 171 -14.49 -9.12 7.34
C LEU A 171 -15.18 -7.77 7.13
N MET A 172 -15.12 -7.19 5.93
CA MET A 172 -15.79 -5.92 5.62
C MET A 172 -17.30 -5.98 5.91
N HIS A 173 -17.96 -7.07 5.56
CA HIS A 173 -19.39 -7.27 5.83
C HIS A 173 -19.72 -7.31 7.32
N GLN A 174 -18.81 -7.82 8.17
CA GLN A 174 -18.99 -7.75 9.63
C GLN A 174 -18.72 -6.35 10.17
N LEU A 175 -17.74 -5.62 9.60
CA LEU A 175 -17.47 -4.23 9.97
C LEU A 175 -18.65 -3.33 9.63
N GLU A 176 -19.28 -3.48 8.46
CA GLU A 176 -20.48 -2.71 8.08
C GLU A 176 -21.63 -2.83 9.09
N LYS A 177 -21.74 -3.96 9.78
CA LYS A 177 -22.82 -4.20 10.77
C LYS A 177 -22.61 -3.48 12.09
N VAL A 178 -21.36 -3.13 12.41
CA VAL A 178 -20.98 -2.63 13.74
C VAL A 178 -20.47 -1.20 13.72
N VAL A 179 -19.88 -0.77 12.60
CA VAL A 179 -19.32 0.58 12.44
C VAL A 179 -20.42 1.54 12.04
N ARG A 180 -20.56 2.63 12.78
CA ARG A 180 -21.59 3.66 12.51
C ARG A 180 -21.06 4.82 11.67
N SER A 181 -19.76 5.07 11.71
CA SER A 181 -19.10 6.08 10.87
C SER A 181 -18.78 5.51 9.49
N PRO A 182 -18.59 6.35 8.46
CA PRO A 182 -18.14 5.87 7.15
C PRO A 182 -16.80 5.13 7.25
N ILE A 183 -16.72 3.96 6.62
CA ILE A 183 -15.47 3.19 6.54
C ILE A 183 -14.65 3.69 5.34
N HIS A 184 -13.37 3.97 5.57
CA HIS A 184 -12.44 4.34 4.50
C HIS A 184 -11.69 3.10 4.01
N VAL A 185 -11.70 2.82 2.71
CA VAL A 185 -11.07 1.61 2.16
C VAL A 185 -9.85 1.98 1.31
N ILE A 186 -8.74 1.31 1.57
CA ILE A 186 -7.49 1.40 0.80
C ILE A 186 -7.19 0.02 0.23
N ILE A 187 -7.06 -0.06 -1.09
CA ILE A 187 -6.78 -1.29 -1.83
C ILE A 187 -5.35 -1.25 -2.38
N MET A 188 -4.54 -2.21 -1.94
CA MET A 188 -3.18 -2.43 -2.43
C MET A 188 -3.18 -3.61 -3.41
N SER A 189 -2.93 -3.34 -4.69
CA SER A 189 -2.93 -4.37 -5.74
C SER A 189 -2.29 -3.80 -6.99
N GLY A 190 -1.58 -4.63 -7.76
CA GLY A 190 -1.07 -4.20 -9.07
C GLY A 190 -2.17 -4.17 -10.12
N SER A 191 -3.08 -5.14 -10.07
CA SER A 191 -4.15 -5.31 -11.05
C SER A 191 -5.48 -4.69 -10.63
N GLY A 192 -6.39 -4.51 -11.60
CA GLY A 192 -7.76 -4.11 -11.32
C GLY A 192 -8.55 -5.19 -10.57
N LEU A 193 -9.46 -4.74 -9.70
CA LEU A 193 -10.35 -5.57 -8.90
C LEU A 193 -11.81 -5.15 -9.11
N ASP A 194 -12.73 -6.11 -9.05
CA ASP A 194 -14.15 -5.82 -8.88
C ASP A 194 -14.40 -5.34 -7.43
N LEU A 195 -14.64 -4.04 -7.33
CA LEU A 195 -14.91 -3.33 -6.07
C LEU A 195 -16.33 -2.78 -6.04
N THR A 196 -17.24 -3.35 -6.85
CA THR A 196 -18.64 -2.90 -6.98
C THR A 196 -19.36 -2.86 -5.62
N TYR A 197 -19.13 -3.86 -4.77
CA TYR A 197 -19.67 -3.90 -3.41
C TYR A 197 -19.29 -2.65 -2.58
N ILE A 198 -18.02 -2.23 -2.65
CA ILE A 198 -17.51 -1.06 -1.92
C ILE A 198 -18.00 0.24 -2.58
N ARG A 199 -18.06 0.27 -3.92
CA ARG A 199 -18.54 1.41 -4.70
C ARG A 199 -19.99 1.74 -4.37
N ASP A 200 -20.86 0.73 -4.32
CA ASP A 200 -22.31 0.93 -4.23
C ASP A 200 -22.83 1.04 -2.79
N SER A 201 -22.13 0.48 -1.80
CA SER A 201 -22.54 0.59 -0.39
C SER A 201 -22.29 2.01 0.16
N PRO A 202 -23.29 2.66 0.78
CA PRO A 202 -23.13 3.98 1.39
C PRO A 202 -22.28 3.95 2.67
N GLN A 203 -22.07 2.76 3.26
CA GLN A 203 -21.27 2.58 4.48
C GLN A 203 -19.78 2.85 4.24
N PHE A 204 -19.29 2.65 3.01
CA PHE A 204 -17.92 2.99 2.64
C PHE A 204 -17.85 4.45 2.16
N GLY A 205 -17.28 5.32 3.00
CA GLY A 205 -17.16 6.75 2.74
C GLY A 205 -16.16 7.08 1.65
N SER A 206 -15.10 6.29 1.53
CA SER A 206 -14.09 6.47 0.49
C SER A 206 -13.46 5.16 0.03
N LEU A 207 -12.98 5.15 -1.21
CA LEU A 207 -12.22 4.06 -1.80
C LEU A 207 -10.99 4.62 -2.49
N ILE A 208 -9.81 4.13 -2.11
CA ILE A 208 -8.51 4.52 -2.65
C ILE A 208 -7.84 3.27 -3.22
N TRP A 209 -7.32 3.37 -4.44
CA TRP A 209 -6.40 2.38 -5.00
C TRP A 209 -4.97 2.91 -4.87
N MET A 210 -4.12 2.16 -4.17
CA MET A 210 -2.78 2.58 -3.79
C MET A 210 -1.68 1.95 -4.67
N GLY A 211 -2.02 0.97 -5.51
CA GLY A 211 -1.01 0.21 -6.24
C GLY A 211 -0.05 -0.51 -5.28
N TYR A 212 1.25 -0.46 -5.61
CA TYR A 212 2.36 -0.85 -4.75
C TYR A 212 3.27 0.38 -4.54
N ALA A 213 3.11 1.03 -3.38
CA ALA A 213 3.62 2.39 -3.13
C ALA A 213 5.12 2.51 -2.80
N GLY A 214 5.89 1.42 -2.88
CA GLY A 214 7.34 1.44 -2.69
C GLY A 214 7.77 1.53 -1.23
N GLN A 215 8.87 2.27 -0.99
CA GLN A 215 9.60 2.34 0.29
C GLN A 215 9.12 3.43 1.25
#